data_AF-A0A2A4P6W8-F1
#
_entry.id   AF-A0A2A4P6W8-F1
#
_cell.length_a   1.000
_cell.length_b   1.000
_cell.length_c   1.000
_cell.angle_alpha   90.00
_cell.angle_beta   90.00
_cell.angle_gamma   90.00
#
_symmetry.space_group_name_H-M   'P 1'
#
loop_
_entity.id
_entity.type
_entity.pdbx_description
1 polymer ?
#
loop_
_entity_poly.entity_id
_entity_poly.type
_entity_poly.pdbx_seq_one_letter_code
_entity_poly.pdbx_strand_id
1 'polypeptide(L)'
;MIQEKLKIDDDVYDRGRGHQFYLNMPKASAFHQLGLDKEYRSNCIIFFGEEEKYSGKCLVKLRNLSKSETILIVLIANTELDYSHIEKYILLNVTSEMSVIND
;
A
#
# COMPACT_ATOMS: atom_id res chain seq x y z
N MET A 1 -10.51 0.29 12.85
CA MET A 1 -10.39 0.58 11.41
C MET A 1 -9.38 1.70 11.26
N ILE A 2 -8.26 1.47 10.58
CA ILE A 2 -7.25 2.50 10.29
C ILE A 2 -7.44 2.95 8.85
N GLN A 3 -7.67 4.24 8.64
CA GLN A 3 -7.65 4.84 7.32
C GLN A 3 -6.58 5.93 7.28
N GLU A 4 -5.64 5.81 6.34
CA GLU A 4 -4.55 6.78 6.19
C GLU A 4 -4.28 7.07 4.71
N LYS A 5 -3.99 8.34 4.41
CA LYS A 5 -3.55 8.80 3.10
C LYS A 5 -2.02 8.78 3.07
N LEU A 6 -1.45 7.92 2.25
CA LEU A 6 0.00 7.78 2.10
C LEU A 6 0.44 8.24 0.72
N LYS A 7 1.56 8.94 0.67
CA LYS A 7 2.21 9.32 -0.58
C LYS A 7 2.89 8.09 -1.17
N ILE A 8 2.77 7.92 -2.48
CA ILE A 8 3.52 6.91 -3.22
C ILE A 8 4.88 7.52 -3.55
N ASP A 9 5.94 7.00 -2.93
CA ASP A 9 7.30 7.50 -3.11
C ASP A 9 7.97 6.84 -4.31
N ASP A 10 7.89 5.51 -4.39
CA ASP A 10 8.38 4.72 -5.51
C ASP A 10 7.36 3.64 -5.91
N ASP A 11 7.26 3.40 -7.22
CA ASP A 11 6.41 2.36 -7.79
C ASP A 11 7.23 1.41 -8.67
N VAL A 12 6.96 0.10 -8.53
CA VAL A 12 7.57 -0.94 -9.36
C VAL A 12 6.45 -1.70 -10.05
N TYR A 13 6.45 -1.63 -11.39
CA TYR A 13 5.58 -2.45 -12.20
C TYR A 13 6.19 -3.85 -12.37
N ASP A 14 5.51 -4.87 -11.86
CA ASP A 14 5.86 -6.26 -12.17
C ASP A 14 5.13 -6.65 -13.46
N ARG A 15 5.88 -6.70 -14.57
CA ARG A 15 5.37 -7.01 -15.92
C ARG A 15 4.68 -8.38 -15.90
N GLY A 16 3.36 -8.37 -15.73
CA GLY A 16 2.49 -9.53 -15.84
C GLY A 16 1.80 -10.00 -14.55
N ARG A 17 1.98 -9.33 -13.39
CA ARG A 17 1.32 -9.75 -12.14
C ARG A 17 0.67 -8.63 -11.33
N GLY A 18 0.99 -7.37 -11.59
CA GLY A 18 0.37 -6.22 -10.92
C GLY A 18 1.31 -5.06 -10.65
N HIS A 19 0.85 -4.14 -9.80
CA HIS A 19 1.61 -2.99 -9.34
C HIS A 19 2.01 -3.15 -7.87
N GLN A 20 3.27 -2.87 -7.57
CA GLN A 20 3.78 -2.81 -6.20
C GLN A 20 4.19 -1.38 -5.86
N PHE A 21 3.63 -0.85 -4.78
CA PHE A 21 3.91 0.48 -4.26
C PHE A 21 4.71 0.40 -2.98
N TYR A 22 5.78 1.18 -2.90
CA TYR A 22 6.60 1.32 -1.71
C TYR A 22 6.28 2.68 -1.09
N LEU A 23 5.77 2.66 0.14
CA LEU A 23 5.31 3.85 0.84
C LEU A 23 6.17 4.03 2.09
N ASN A 24 6.83 5.18 2.21
CA ASN A 24 7.43 5.54 3.49
C ASN A 24 6.31 5.88 4.48
N MET A 25 6.35 5.24 5.63
CA MET A 25 5.37 5.52 6.67
C MET A 25 5.86 6.68 7.54
N PRO A 26 5.05 7.73 7.73
CA PRO A 26 5.31 8.74 8.74
C PRO A 26 5.46 8.08 10.11
N LYS A 27 6.37 8.57 10.97
CA LYS A 27 6.56 8.03 12.33
C LYS A 27 5.27 7.95 13.17
N ALA A 28 4.28 8.80 12.88
CA ALA A 28 2.99 8.83 13.54
C ALA A 28 1.92 7.93 12.89
N SER A 29 2.28 7.19 11.83
CA SER A 29 1.34 6.32 11.12
C SER A 29 0.82 5.23 12.05
N ALA A 30 -0.49 5.04 12.01
CA ALA A 30 -1.15 3.99 12.77
C ALA A 30 -0.79 2.58 12.26
N PHE A 31 -0.22 2.45 11.05
CA PHE A 31 0.23 1.17 10.50
C PHE A 31 1.43 0.57 11.23
N HIS A 32 2.13 1.31 12.08
CA HIS A 32 3.18 0.75 12.97
C HIS A 32 2.64 -0.28 13.95
N GLN A 33 1.31 -0.33 14.18
CA GLN A 33 0.68 -1.38 14.98
C GLN A 33 0.49 -2.70 14.22
N LEU A 34 0.68 -2.72 12.89
CA LEU A 34 0.66 -3.94 12.11
C LEU A 34 1.91 -4.77 12.43
N GLY A 35 1.80 -6.09 12.35
CA GLY A 35 2.94 -6.96 12.56
C GLY A 35 3.92 -6.88 11.38
N LEU A 36 5.21 -6.74 11.68
CA LEU A 36 6.27 -6.84 10.70
C LEU A 36 6.19 -8.18 9.94
N ASP A 37 6.45 -8.12 8.64
CA ASP A 37 6.47 -9.23 7.70
C ASP A 37 5.15 -10.00 7.53
N LYS A 38 4.06 -9.53 8.15
CA LYS A 38 2.72 -10.08 7.96
C LYS A 38 2.02 -9.47 6.75
N GLU A 39 1.22 -10.30 6.08
CA GLU A 39 0.40 -9.89 4.95
C GLU A 39 -1.06 -9.72 5.36
N TYR A 40 -1.61 -8.58 4.96
CA TYR A 40 -2.99 -8.19 5.22
C TYR A 40 -3.67 -7.96 3.88
N ARG A 41 -4.83 -8.54 3.65
CA ARG A 41 -5.72 -8.01 2.60
C ARG A 41 -6.19 -6.62 3.06
N SER A 42 -6.57 -5.72 2.18
CA SER A 42 -7.12 -4.39 2.51
C SER A 42 -8.04 -3.91 1.40
N ASN A 43 -8.95 -2.99 1.70
CA ASN A 43 -9.48 -2.10 0.66
C ASN A 43 -8.49 -0.97 0.46
N CYS A 44 -8.28 -0.56 -0.78
CA CYS A 44 -7.49 0.61 -1.10
C CYS A 44 -8.03 1.34 -2.32
N ILE A 45 -7.80 2.65 -2.32
CA ILE A 45 -8.12 3.54 -3.42
C ILE A 45 -6.85 4.28 -3.82
N ILE A 46 -6.47 4.21 -5.09
CA ILE A 46 -5.31 4.93 -5.63
C ILE A 46 -5.79 6.14 -6.38
N PHE A 47 -5.11 7.26 -6.11
CA PHE A 47 -5.32 8.50 -6.81
C PHE A 47 -4.04 8.99 -7.47
N PHE A 48 -4.19 9.47 -8.69
CA PHE A 48 -3.18 10.24 -9.41
C PHE A 48 -3.70 11.67 -9.56
N GLY A 49 -3.13 12.61 -8.82
CA GLY A 49 -3.75 13.92 -8.57
C GLY A 49 -5.11 13.78 -7.89
N GLU A 50 -6.15 14.37 -8.46
CA GLU A 50 -7.53 14.29 -7.93
C GLU A 50 -8.32 13.09 -8.50
N GLU A 51 -7.76 12.35 -9.46
CA GLU A 51 -8.46 11.28 -10.15
C GLU A 51 -8.26 9.92 -9.48
N GLU A 52 -9.36 9.23 -9.17
CA GLU A 52 -9.34 7.84 -8.73
C GLU A 52 -8.99 6.91 -9.91
N LYS A 53 -7.87 6.18 -9.80
CA LYS A 53 -7.41 5.22 -10.81
C LYS A 53 -7.67 3.77 -10.45
N TYR A 54 -7.87 3.49 -9.16
CA TYR A 54 -8.17 2.16 -8.68
C TYR A 54 -8.98 2.24 -7.40
N SER A 55 -9.96 1.35 -7.24
CA SER A 55 -10.67 1.10 -6.00
C SER A 55 -10.98 -0.38 -5.88
N GLY A 56 -10.42 -1.05 -4.87
CA GLY A 56 -10.53 -2.49 -4.78
C GLY A 56 -9.72 -3.12 -3.67
N LYS A 57 -9.49 -4.43 -3.82
CA LYS A 57 -8.75 -5.25 -2.87
C LYS A 57 -7.26 -5.24 -3.20
N CYS A 58 -6.44 -4.86 -2.23
CA CYS A 58 -4.98 -5.01 -2.29
C CYS A 58 -4.45 -5.89 -1.17
N LEU A 59 -3.20 -6.31 -1.32
CA LEU A 59 -2.41 -6.85 -0.23
C LEU A 59 -1.50 -5.74 0.32
N VAL A 60 -1.33 -5.73 1.64
CA VAL A 60 -0.53 -4.77 2.38
C VAL A 60 0.43 -5.54 3.24
N LYS A 61 1.72 -5.19 3.17
CA LYS A 61 2.79 -5.82 3.93
C LYS A 61 3.68 -4.79 4.57
N LEU A 62 3.89 -4.92 5.87
CA LEU A 62 4.86 -4.11 6.61
C LEU A 62 6.25 -4.74 6.49
N ARG A 63 7.26 -3.98 6.08
CA ARG A 63 8.66 -4.46 6.00
C ARG A 63 9.61 -3.44 6.61
N ASN A 64 10.72 -3.93 7.15
CA ASN A 64 11.87 -3.08 7.45
C ASN A 64 12.82 -3.07 6.24
N LEU A 65 13.14 -1.90 5.70
CA LEU A 65 14.24 -1.74 4.75
C LEU A 65 15.59 -1.71 5.47
N SER A 66 15.62 -1.16 6.68
CA SER A 66 16.81 -1.06 7.53
C SER A 66 16.41 -1.03 9.01
N LYS A 67 17.39 -0.90 9.92
CA LYS A 67 17.14 -0.85 11.37
C LYS A 67 16.25 0.32 11.81
N SER A 68 16.12 1.37 11.01
CA SER A 68 15.37 2.58 11.34
C SER A 68 14.27 2.94 10.34
N GLU A 69 14.06 2.12 9.32
CA GLU A 69 13.19 2.45 8.20
C GLU A 69 12.21 1.31 7.95
N THR A 70 10.96 1.57 8.31
CA THR A 70 9.84 0.67 8.03
C THR A 70 9.06 1.25 6.87
N ILE A 71 8.81 0.41 5.87
CA ILE A 71 8.00 0.71 4.70
C ILE A 71 6.71 -0.09 4.73
N LEU A 72 5.70 0.47 4.07
CA LEU A 72 4.49 -0.24 3.72
C LEU A 72 4.56 -0.60 2.24
N ILE A 73 4.44 -1.89 1.95
CA ILE A 73 4.33 -2.40 0.59
C ILE A 73 2.85 -2.64 0.30
N VAL A 74 2.35 -2.06 -0.79
CA VAL A 74 1.00 -2.32 -1.28
C VAL A 74 1.07 -3.00 -2.63
N LEU A 75 0.42 -4.16 -2.75
CA LEU A 75 0.36 -4.93 -3.98
C LEU A 75 -1.07 -4.95 -4.52
N ILE A 76 -1.21 -4.59 -5.78
CA ILE A 76 -2.47 -4.68 -6.53
C ILE A 76 -2.23 -5.57 -7.74
N ALA A 77 -2.92 -6.71 -7.79
CA ALA A 77 -2.82 -7.63 -8.89
C ALA A 77 -3.68 -7.17 -10.09
N ASN A 78 -3.24 -7.52 -11.30
CA ASN A 78 -4.04 -7.44 -12.53
C ASN A 78 -4.73 -6.09 -12.78
N THR A 79 -4.02 -4.99 -12.52
CA THR A 79 -4.48 -3.64 -12.86
C THR A 79 -3.44 -3.03 -13.78
N GLU A 80 -3.90 -2.28 -14.78
CA GLU A 80 -3.04 -1.39 -15.58
C GLU A 80 -3.31 0.04 -15.11
N LEU A 81 -2.28 0.70 -14.59
CA LEU A 81 -2.36 2.10 -14.16
C LEU A 81 -1.53 2.98 -15.12
N ASP A 82 -2.09 4.10 -15.57
CA ASP A 82 -1.37 5.10 -16.37
C ASP A 82 -0.72 6.17 -15.47
N TYR A 83 0.61 6.16 -15.41
CA TYR A 83 1.44 6.88 -14.44
C TYR A 83 1.86 8.30 -14.84
N SER A 84 1.17 8.92 -15.78
CA SER A 84 1.51 10.25 -16.32
C SER A 84 1.47 11.42 -15.30
N HIS A 85 1.09 11.18 -14.05
CA HIS A 85 0.87 12.22 -13.04
C HIS A 85 2.04 12.36 -12.05
N ILE A 86 2.33 13.62 -11.68
CA ILE A 86 3.41 13.99 -10.76
C ILE A 86 3.05 13.67 -9.29
N GLU A 87 1.77 13.77 -8.93
CA GLU A 87 1.29 13.46 -7.59
C GLU A 87 0.55 12.13 -7.56
N LYS A 88 0.98 11.25 -6.67
CA LYS A 88 0.44 9.90 -6.51
C LYS A 88 0.25 9.60 -5.03
N TYR A 89 -0.97 9.21 -4.65
CA TYR A 89 -1.26 8.80 -3.28
C TYR A 89 -2.23 7.64 -3.24
N ILE A 90 -2.25 6.98 -2.09
CA ILE A 90 -3.14 5.86 -1.81
C ILE A 90 -3.88 6.11 -0.51
N LEU A 91 -5.20 5.89 -0.54
CA LEU A 91 -6.03 5.76 0.64
C LEU A 91 -6.10 4.29 1.00
N LEU A 92 -5.51 3.92 2.13
CA LEU A 92 -5.56 2.57 2.65
C LEU A 92 -6.56 2.51 3.80
N ASN A 93 -7.49 1.55 3.74
CA ASN A 93 -8.39 1.25 4.84
C ASN A 93 -8.17 -0.17 5.34
N VAL A 94 -7.37 -0.30 6.40
CA VAL A 94 -7.04 -1.59 7.03
C VAL A 94 -7.93 -1.78 8.26
N THR A 95 -8.71 -2.85 8.28
CA THR A 95 -9.46 -3.26 9.47
C THR A 95 -8.63 -4.27 10.28
N SER A 96 -8.82 -4.27 11.60
CA SER A 96 -8.16 -5.22 12.52
C SER A 96 -8.66 -6.67 12.36
N GLU A 97 -9.67 -6.89 11.53
CA GLU A 97 -10.32 -8.19 11.28
C GLU A 97 -9.71 -8.96 10.11
N MET A 98 -8.60 -8.47 9.55
CA MET A 98 -8.08 -9.03 8.32
C MET A 98 -7.22 -10.24 8.64
N SER A 99 -7.65 -11.39 8.10
CA SER A 99 -6.98 -12.67 8.21
C SER A 99 -5.51 -12.47 7.83
N VAL A 100 -4.61 -12.71 8.78
CA VAL A 100 -3.21 -12.92 8.42
C VAL A 100 -3.23 -14.07 7.43
N ILE A 101 -2.73 -13.83 6.23
CA ILE A 101 -2.50 -14.91 5.27
C ILE A 101 -1.27 -15.65 5.80
N ASN A 102 -1.47 -16.49 6.83
CA ASN A 102 -0.43 -17.36 7.36
C ASN A 102 -0.63 -18.75 6.78
N ASP A 103 0.46 -19.19 6.15
CA ASP A 103 0.86 -20.51 5.62
C ASP A 103 0.11 -21.08 4.41
#